data_AF-A0A969IAP7-F1
#
_entry.id   AF-A0A969IAP7-F1
#
_cell.length_a   1.000
_cell.length_b   1.000
_cell.length_c   1.000
_cell.angle_alpha   90.00
_cell.angle_beta   90.00
_cell.angle_gamma   90.00
#
_symmetry.space_group_name_H-M   'P 1'
#
loop_
_entity.id
_entity.type
_entity.pdbx_description
1 polymer ?
#
loop_
_entity_poly.entity_id
_entity_poly.type
_entity_poly.pdbx_seq_one_letter_code
_entity_poly.pdbx_strand_id
1 'polypeptide(L)'
;MAASANAASIAERAAPFRVCLDSQLEKWVNARAELVVNEDPKAGDIDDAAAAKWAVGVLEACRLQAGGGDKDAEAAFTKRVAQWRQHIYDRVQSIRELTRPD
;
A
#
# COMPACT_ATOMS: atom_id res chain seq x y z
N MET A 1 24.33 28.17 8.87
CA MET A 1 22.90 28.51 8.77
C MET A 1 22.20 27.31 8.17
N ALA A 2 21.19 26.80 8.88
CA ALA A 2 20.38 25.67 8.49
C ALA A 2 19.54 25.99 7.25
N ALA A 3 19.35 24.99 6.39
CA ALA A 3 18.03 24.66 5.83
C ALA A 3 18.15 23.31 5.11
N SER A 4 17.55 22.30 5.72
CA SER A 4 17.25 21.01 5.11
C SER A 4 16.29 21.22 3.93
N ALA A 5 16.82 21.57 2.77
CA ALA A 5 16.03 21.81 1.55
C ALA A 5 15.82 20.55 0.69
N ASN A 6 16.47 19.43 1.03
CA ASN A 6 16.49 18.26 0.14
C ASN A 6 15.37 17.24 0.37
N ALA A 7 14.54 17.36 1.41
CA ALA A 7 13.42 16.44 1.62
C ALA A 7 12.12 16.93 0.94
N ALA A 8 11.95 18.25 0.79
CA ALA A 8 10.73 18.84 0.22
C ALA A 8 10.65 18.63 -1.31
N SER A 9 11.77 18.77 -2.02
CA SER A 9 11.81 18.63 -3.49
C SER A 9 11.73 17.19 -4.01
N ILE A 10 11.93 16.19 -3.15
CA ILE A 10 11.92 14.76 -3.53
C ILE A 10 10.50 14.19 -3.51
N ALA A 11 9.59 14.80 -2.75
CA ALA A 11 8.18 14.39 -2.61
C ALA A 11 7.21 15.13 -3.54
N GLU A 12 7.61 16.26 -4.14
CA GLU A 12 6.67 17.23 -4.73
C GLU A 12 6.03 16.81 -6.07
N ARG A 13 6.47 15.71 -6.71
CA ARG A 13 5.73 15.09 -7.82
C ARG A 13 5.89 13.57 -7.82
N ALA A 14 5.34 12.88 -6.82
CA ALA A 14 4.97 11.51 -7.08
C ALA A 14 4.02 11.53 -8.30
N ALA A 15 4.46 10.98 -9.44
CA ALA A 15 3.69 11.01 -10.67
C ALA A 15 2.29 10.40 -10.43
N PRO A 16 1.24 10.86 -11.14
CA PRO A 16 -0.14 10.44 -10.90
C PRO A 16 -0.33 8.92 -10.78
N PHE A 17 0.43 8.16 -11.58
CA PHE A 17 0.44 6.70 -11.52
C PHE A 17 0.95 6.15 -10.17
N ARG A 18 2.09 6.63 -9.68
CA ARG A 18 2.66 6.22 -8.39
C ARG A 18 1.73 6.58 -7.23
N VAL A 19 1.13 7.76 -7.24
CA VAL A 19 0.15 8.17 -6.22
C VAL A 19 -1.04 7.23 -6.19
N CYS A 20 -1.54 6.84 -7.36
CA CYS A 20 -2.61 5.85 -7.45
C CYS A 20 -2.20 4.50 -6.85
N LEU A 21 -1.02 3.97 -7.21
CA LEU A 21 -0.52 2.70 -6.68
C LEU A 21 -0.35 2.72 -5.16
N ASP A 22 0.28 3.78 -4.63
CA ASP A 22 0.49 3.95 -3.20
C ASP A 22 -0.85 4.03 -2.44
N SER A 23 -1.81 4.79 -2.96
CA SER A 23 -3.16 4.90 -2.37
C SER A 23 -3.91 3.56 -2.37
N GLN A 24 -3.82 2.79 -3.45
CA GLN A 24 -4.50 1.50 -3.56
C GLN A 24 -3.89 0.47 -2.61
N LEU A 25 -2.56 0.45 -2.48
CA LEU A 25 -1.88 -0.42 -1.52
C LEU A 25 -2.28 -0.09 -0.09
N GLU A 26 -2.26 1.19 0.28
CA GLU A 26 -2.62 1.63 1.63
C GLU A 26 -4.06 1.23 1.99
N LYS A 27 -5.03 1.51 1.10
CA LYS A 27 -6.43 1.12 1.29
C LYS A 27 -6.60 -0.38 1.47
N TRP A 28 -5.91 -1.16 0.66
CA TRP A 28 -6.00 -2.61 0.72
C TRP A 28 -5.36 -3.17 2.01
N VAL A 29 -4.19 -2.66 2.41
CA VAL A 29 -3.55 -3.03 3.69
C VAL A 29 -4.43 -2.66 4.87
N ASN A 30 -5.01 -1.46 4.90
CA ASN A 30 -5.90 -1.00 5.97
C ASN A 30 -7.14 -1.89 6.09
N ALA A 31 -7.83 -2.13 4.97
CA ALA A 31 -9.03 -2.98 4.98
C ALA A 31 -8.72 -4.40 5.47
N ARG A 32 -7.57 -4.97 5.10
CA ARG A 32 -7.18 -6.31 5.55
C ARG A 32 -6.71 -6.33 7.01
N ALA A 33 -6.02 -5.30 7.47
CA ALA A 33 -5.66 -5.17 8.87
C ALA A 33 -6.89 -5.06 9.78
N GLU A 34 -7.92 -4.33 9.35
CA GLU A 34 -9.21 -4.25 10.06
C GLU A 34 -9.88 -5.62 10.19
N LEU A 35 -9.91 -6.43 9.12
CA LEU A 35 -10.44 -7.80 9.19
C LEU A 35 -9.67 -8.65 10.21
N VAL A 36 -8.33 -8.55 10.24
CA VAL A 36 -7.50 -9.31 11.18
C VAL A 36 -7.73 -8.85 12.63
N VAL A 37 -7.83 -7.55 12.89
CA VAL A 37 -8.09 -7.02 14.24
C VAL A 37 -9.47 -7.46 14.74
N ASN A 38 -10.47 -7.51 13.86
CA ASN A 38 -11.83 -7.93 14.19
C ASN A 38 -12.04 -9.45 14.18
N GLU A 39 -10.98 -10.24 13.99
CA GLU A 39 -11.04 -11.71 13.89
C GLU A 39 -12.04 -12.20 12.83
N ASP A 40 -12.24 -11.42 11.76
CA ASP A 40 -13.17 -11.77 10.68
C ASP A 40 -12.63 -12.98 9.90
N PRO A 41 -13.43 -14.04 9.66
CA PRO A 41 -13.00 -15.22 8.91
C PRO A 41 -12.40 -14.90 7.53
N LYS A 42 -12.84 -13.80 6.89
CA LYS A 42 -12.34 -13.34 5.59
C LYS A 42 -10.88 -12.86 5.63
N ALA A 43 -10.29 -12.70 6.81
CA ALA A 43 -8.88 -12.39 6.97
C ALA A 43 -7.96 -13.52 6.45
N GLY A 44 -8.42 -14.78 6.52
CA GLY A 44 -7.66 -15.96 6.07
C GLY A 44 -7.69 -16.21 4.56
N ASP A 45 -8.54 -15.51 3.82
CA ASP A 45 -8.84 -15.81 2.41
C ASP A 45 -7.83 -15.26 1.39
N ILE A 46 -6.76 -14.59 1.82
CA ILE A 46 -5.71 -14.11 0.89
C ILE A 46 -4.50 -15.02 0.93
N ASP A 47 -4.19 -15.59 -0.23
CA ASP A 47 -2.90 -16.18 -0.55
C ASP A 47 -2.09 -15.26 -1.52
N ASP A 48 -0.87 -15.71 -1.85
CA ASP A 48 0.01 -14.95 -2.74
C ASP A 48 -0.55 -14.81 -4.16
N ALA A 49 -1.34 -15.78 -4.63
CA ALA A 49 -1.98 -15.72 -5.94
C ALA A 49 -3.08 -14.66 -5.97
N ALA A 50 -3.89 -14.57 -4.92
CA ALA A 50 -4.91 -13.55 -4.75
C ALA A 50 -4.30 -12.15 -4.65
N ALA A 51 -3.21 -11.98 -3.87
CA ALA A 51 -2.48 -10.72 -3.77
C ALA A 51 -1.88 -10.30 -5.13
N ALA A 52 -1.26 -11.24 -5.87
CA ALA A 52 -0.73 -10.98 -7.20
C ALA A 52 -1.83 -10.60 -8.20
N LYS A 53 -2.96 -11.31 -8.20
CA LYS A 53 -4.12 -11.00 -9.06
C LYS A 53 -4.69 -9.61 -8.77
N TRP A 54 -4.83 -9.26 -7.49
CA TRP A 54 -5.25 -7.92 -7.08
C TRP A 54 -4.26 -6.85 -7.59
N ALA A 55 -2.96 -7.08 -7.44
CA ALA A 55 -1.93 -6.15 -7.85
C ALA A 55 -1.95 -5.88 -9.37
N VAL A 56 -2.15 -6.91 -10.20
CA VAL A 56 -2.33 -6.74 -11.65
C VAL A 56 -3.51 -5.83 -11.96
N GLY A 57 -4.66 -6.04 -11.32
CA GLY A 57 -5.84 -5.17 -11.51
C GLY A 57 -5.59 -3.72 -11.09
N VAL A 58 -4.82 -3.51 -10.02
CA VAL A 58 -4.42 -2.16 -9.57
C VAL A 58 -3.49 -1.48 -10.57
N LEU A 59 -2.52 -2.20 -11.12
CA LEU A 59 -1.61 -1.67 -12.15
C LEU A 59 -2.38 -1.18 -13.38
N GLU A 60 -3.33 -1.99 -13.87
CA GLU A 60 -4.16 -1.63 -15.03
C GLU A 60 -5.06 -0.41 -14.73
N ALA A 61 -5.76 -0.43 -13.60
CA ALA A 61 -6.65 0.66 -13.19
C ALA A 61 -5.89 1.99 -13.03
N CYS A 62 -4.73 1.96 -12.37
CA CYS A 62 -3.92 3.15 -12.18
C CYS A 62 -3.30 3.64 -13.48
N ARG A 63 -2.93 2.75 -14.40
CA ARG A 63 -2.39 3.12 -15.71
C ARG A 63 -3.45 3.86 -16.54
N LEU A 64 -4.69 3.38 -16.51
CA LEU A 64 -5.83 4.04 -17.16
C LEU A 64 -6.10 5.42 -16.53
N GLN A 65 -6.12 5.51 -15.21
CA GLN A 65 -6.39 6.77 -14.50
C GLN A 65 -5.30 7.83 -14.72
N ALA A 66 -4.04 7.43 -14.76
CA ALA A 66 -2.90 8.34 -14.91
C ALA A 66 -2.60 8.71 -16.38
N GLY A 67 -3.29 8.09 -17.35
CA GLY A 67 -3.00 8.26 -18.78
C GLY A 67 -1.67 7.62 -19.23
N GLY A 68 -1.12 6.71 -18.43
CA GLY A 68 0.18 6.09 -18.65
C GLY A 68 0.69 5.34 -17.42
N GLY A 69 1.67 4.46 -17.62
CA GLY A 69 2.36 3.72 -16.56
C GLY A 69 3.82 4.15 -16.45
N ASP A 70 4.42 3.90 -15.29
CA ASP A 70 5.83 4.19 -15.00
C ASP A 70 6.49 2.91 -14.49
N LYS A 71 7.48 2.38 -15.23
CA LYS A 71 8.07 1.06 -14.93
C LYS A 71 8.75 1.00 -13.56
N ASP A 72 9.34 2.10 -13.11
CA ASP A 72 10.00 2.16 -11.80
C ASP A 72 8.95 2.12 -10.67
N ALA A 73 7.82 2.80 -10.85
CA ALA A 73 6.68 2.73 -9.96
C ALA A 73 6.01 1.34 -9.98
N GLU A 74 5.88 0.69 -11.15
CA GLU A 74 5.38 -0.69 -11.26
C GLU A 74 6.27 -1.67 -10.49
N ALA A 75 7.59 -1.56 -10.65
CA ALA A 75 8.56 -2.41 -9.95
C ALA A 75 8.55 -2.17 -8.43
N ALA A 76 8.51 -0.89 -8.01
CA ALA A 76 8.43 -0.53 -6.59
C ALA A 76 7.15 -1.04 -5.94
N PHE A 77 6.01 -0.88 -6.61
CA PHE A 77 4.72 -1.41 -6.15
C PHE A 77 4.76 -2.93 -6.03
N THR A 78 5.20 -3.64 -7.06
CA THR A 78 5.30 -5.11 -7.05
C THR A 78 6.17 -5.62 -5.90
N LYS A 79 7.30 -4.95 -5.61
CA LYS A 79 8.17 -5.28 -4.47
C LYS A 79 7.44 -5.13 -3.13
N ARG A 80 6.64 -4.08 -2.96
CA ARG A 80 5.84 -3.88 -1.75
C ARG A 80 4.72 -4.92 -1.63
N VAL A 81 4.06 -5.26 -2.75
CA VAL A 81 3.05 -6.33 -2.77
C VAL A 81 3.67 -7.66 -2.37
N ALA A 82 4.89 -7.99 -2.76
CA ALA A 82 5.54 -9.22 -2.31
C ALA A 82 5.70 -9.30 -0.78
N GLN A 83 5.69 -8.17 -0.09
CA GLN A 83 5.79 -8.06 1.37
C GLN A 83 4.43 -7.79 2.04
N TRP A 84 3.32 -8.06 1.34
CA TRP A 84 1.97 -7.71 1.76
C TRP A 84 1.59 -8.20 3.17
N ARG A 85 1.97 -9.44 3.53
CA ARG A 85 1.67 -10.01 4.86
C ARG A 85 2.29 -9.16 5.96
N GLN A 86 3.54 -8.75 5.78
CA GLN A 86 4.24 -7.90 6.75
C GLN A 86 3.54 -6.56 6.90
N HIS A 87 3.17 -5.91 5.78
CA HIS A 87 2.46 -4.64 5.82
C HIS A 87 1.13 -4.72 6.57
N ILE A 88 0.38 -5.81 6.42
CA ILE A 88 -0.86 -6.05 7.18
C ILE A 88 -0.54 -6.24 8.66
N TYR A 89 0.43 -7.09 9.01
CA TYR A 89 0.77 -7.33 10.42
C TYR A 89 1.28 -6.07 11.12
N ASP A 90 2.14 -5.29 10.47
CA ASP A 90 2.61 -4.00 10.99
C ASP A 90 1.41 -3.08 11.25
N ARG A 91 0.47 -3.00 10.31
CA ARG A 91 -0.74 -2.17 10.46
C ARG A 91 -1.65 -2.67 11.58
N VAL A 92 -1.82 -3.98 11.73
CA VAL A 92 -2.56 -4.60 12.84
C VAL A 92 -1.95 -4.22 14.18
N GLN A 93 -0.62 -4.28 14.31
CA GLN A 93 0.07 -3.85 15.53
C GLN A 93 -0.18 -2.38 15.82
N SER A 94 -0.02 -1.50 14.81
CA SER A 94 -0.30 -0.07 14.99
C SER A 94 -1.74 0.22 15.41
N ILE A 95 -2.73 -0.49 14.85
CA ILE A 95 -4.13 -0.32 15.28
C ILE A 95 -4.30 -0.71 16.75
N ARG A 96 -3.74 -1.86 17.15
CA ARG A 96 -3.82 -2.35 18.53
C ARG A 96 -3.18 -1.39 19.53
N GLU A 97 -2.02 -0.83 19.19
CA GLU A 97 -1.32 0.17 19.99
C GLU A 97 -2.16 1.43 20.19
N LEU A 98 -2.82 1.92 19.14
CA LEU A 98 -3.72 3.08 19.21
C LEU A 98 -4.98 2.83 20.04
N THR A 99 -5.43 1.57 20.14
CA THR A 99 -6.62 1.19 20.91
C THR A 99 -6.35 0.77 22.35
N ARG A 100 -5.09 0.72 22.81
CA ARG A 100 -4.78 0.38 24.20
C ARG A 100 -5.19 1.57 25.11
N PRO A 101 -6.11 1.38 26.07
CA PRO A 101 -6.37 2.41 27.08
C PRO A 101 -5.17 2.53 28.02
N ASP A 102 -4.72 3.75 28.29
CA ASP A 102 -3.78 4.09 29.37
C ASP A 102 -4.31 3.69 30.75
#